data_AF-A0A5W0VYK7-F1
#
_entry.id   AF-A0A5W0VYK7-F1
#
_cell.length_a   1.000
_cell.length_b   1.000
_cell.length_c   1.000
_cell.angle_alpha   90.00
_cell.angle_beta   90.00
_cell.angle_gamma   90.00
#
_symmetry.space_group_name_H-M   'P 1'
#
loop_
_entity.id
_entity.type
_entity.pdbx_description
1 polymer ?
#
loop_
_entity_poly.entity_id
_entity_poly.type
_entity_poly.pdbx_seq_one_letter_code
_entity_poly.pdbx_strand_id
1 'polypeptide(L)'
;MLIGYVSVSTNDQNTDLQRNTLNCAECELIFEDKISGTKPDRLGLKKLFRTLSAGDTLVVWTLEKLGRSMRHLVVLVEELRERGINFRSLSDFIDTSRGDGSIAVPTRSMQS
;
A
#
# COMPACT_ATOMS: atom_id res chain seq x y z
N MET A 1 -10.16 -7.24 7.32
CA MET A 1 -10.27 -5.76 7.44
C MET A 1 -9.41 -5.10 6.36
N LEU A 2 -9.81 -3.92 5.84
CA LEU A 2 -9.02 -3.15 4.87
C LEU A 2 -8.24 -2.06 5.62
N ILE A 3 -6.91 -2.08 5.51
CA ILE A 3 -6.04 -1.15 6.23
C ILE A 3 -5.19 -0.39 5.20
N GLY A 4 -5.47 0.90 5.04
CA GLY A 4 -4.77 1.84 4.19
C GLY A 4 -3.44 2.32 4.77
N TYR A 5 -2.41 2.45 3.96
CA TYR A 5 -1.15 3.11 4.30
C TYR A 5 -0.75 4.15 3.26
N VAL A 6 -0.36 5.33 3.75
CA VAL A 6 0.13 6.43 2.92
C VAL A 6 1.30 7.13 3.58
N SER A 7 2.28 7.55 2.79
CA SER A 7 3.35 8.41 3.29
C SER A 7 3.22 9.79 2.66
N VAL A 8 3.02 10.80 3.50
CA VAL A 8 2.85 12.18 3.07
C VAL A 8 4.08 12.97 3.45
N SER A 9 4.70 13.64 2.48
CA SER A 9 5.78 14.58 2.80
C SER A 9 5.15 15.82 3.40
N THR A 10 5.79 16.43 4.41
CA THR A 10 5.26 17.66 5.06
C THR A 10 5.00 18.81 4.08
N ASN A 11 5.63 18.78 2.89
CA ASN A 11 5.50 19.75 1.82
C ASN A 11 4.57 19.30 0.67
N ASP A 12 3.97 18.11 0.76
CA ASP A 12 3.18 17.55 -0.34
C ASP A 12 1.77 18.15 -0.32
N GLN A 13 1.49 19.08 -1.25
CA GLN A 13 0.17 19.70 -1.39
C GLN A 13 -0.91 18.71 -1.84
N ASN A 14 -0.55 17.48 -2.26
CA ASN A 14 -1.48 16.46 -2.75
C ASN A 14 -1.92 15.47 -1.66
N THR A 15 -1.84 15.86 -0.39
CA THR A 15 -2.25 15.02 0.76
C THR A 15 -3.72 14.62 0.67
N ASP A 16 -4.55 15.53 0.16
CA ASP A 16 -6.00 15.37 0.07
C ASP A 16 -6.40 14.26 -0.91
N LEU A 17 -5.80 14.25 -2.12
CA LEU A 17 -6.08 13.23 -3.14
C LEU A 17 -5.74 11.82 -2.67
N GLN A 18 -4.60 11.67 -1.98
CA GLN A 18 -4.17 10.37 -1.46
C GLN A 18 -5.13 9.87 -0.37
N ARG A 19 -5.52 10.75 0.57
CA ARG A 19 -6.50 10.42 1.61
C ARG A 19 -7.86 10.07 1.01
N ASN A 20 -8.33 10.86 0.06
CA ASN A 20 -9.63 10.64 -0.59
C ASN A 20 -9.65 9.28 -1.30
N THR A 21 -8.57 8.90 -1.96
CA THR A 21 -8.54 7.59 -2.63
C THR A 21 -8.46 6.41 -1.67
N LEU A 22 -7.78 6.54 -0.53
CA LEU A 22 -7.81 5.52 0.53
C LEU A 22 -9.21 5.41 1.14
N ASN A 23 -9.90 6.54 1.31
CA ASN A 23 -11.31 6.56 1.71
C ASN A 23 -12.19 5.85 0.67
N CYS A 24 -11.97 6.14 -0.61
CA CYS A 24 -12.68 5.53 -1.73
C CYS A 24 -12.39 4.03 -1.86
N ALA A 25 -11.25 3.56 -1.36
CA ALA A 25 -10.88 2.15 -1.30
C ALA A 25 -11.52 1.40 -0.11
N GLU A 26 -12.45 2.03 0.60
CA GLU A 26 -13.17 1.46 1.75
C GLU A 26 -12.21 0.99 2.86
N CYS A 27 -11.09 1.70 3.05
CA CYS A 27 -10.13 1.42 4.10
C CYS A 27 -10.74 1.76 5.47
N GLU A 28 -10.86 0.76 6.34
CA GLU A 28 -11.43 0.89 7.68
C GLU A 28 -10.46 1.61 8.62
N LEU A 29 -9.17 1.36 8.45
CA LEU A 29 -8.09 2.10 9.12
C LEU A 29 -7.15 2.68 8.08
N ILE A 30 -6.77 3.95 8.24
CA ILE A 30 -5.80 4.60 7.38
C ILE A 30 -4.64 5.08 8.25
N PHE A 31 -3.45 4.56 7.97
CA PHE A 31 -2.21 4.96 8.61
C PHE A 31 -1.44 5.89 7.67
N GLU A 32 -1.12 7.07 8.19
CA GLU A 32 -0.29 8.03 7.48
C GLU A 32 1.07 8.22 8.16
N ASP A 33 2.11 8.31 7.33
CA ASP A 33 3.49 8.44 7.77
C ASP A 33 4.05 9.77 7.25
N LYS A 34 4.61 10.60 8.14
CA LYS A 34 5.01 11.96 7.80
C LYS A 34 6.50 12.01 7.49
N ILE A 35 6.84 12.18 6.21
CA ILE A 35 8.23 12.33 5.78
C ILE A 35 8.62 13.80 5.95
N SER A 36 9.20 14.13 7.10
CA SER A 36 9.70 15.47 7.41
C SER A 36 11.22 15.46 7.51
N GLY A 37 11.92 16.01 6.51
CA GLY A 37 13.38 16.16 6.51
C GLY A 37 14.16 14.85 6.29
N THR A 38 15.38 14.76 6.84
CA THR A 38 16.38 13.70 6.58
C THR A 38 15.99 12.30 7.06
N LYS A 39 15.01 12.15 7.96
CA LYS A 39 14.60 10.85 8.49
C LYS A 39 13.08 10.67 8.36
N PRO A 40 12.61 9.73 7.51
CA PRO A 40 11.21 9.33 7.53
C PRO A 40 10.95 8.57 8.84
N ASP A 41 10.12 9.16 9.70
CA ASP A 41 9.73 8.53 10.96
C ASP A 41 8.62 7.52 10.69
N ARG A 42 9.03 6.29 10.30
CA ARG A 42 8.16 5.16 9.89
C ARG A 42 7.31 4.56 11.02
N LEU A 43 6.77 5.39 11.90
CA LEU A 43 5.92 4.96 13.02
C LEU A 43 4.57 4.44 12.52
N GLY A 44 4.02 5.00 11.45
CA GLY A 44 2.77 4.55 10.82
C GLY A 44 2.92 3.13 10.29
N LEU A 45 4.01 2.86 9.56
CA LEU A 45 4.30 1.52 9.05
C LEU A 45 4.46 0.49 10.18
N LYS A 46 5.17 0.84 11.25
CA LYS A 46 5.34 -0.06 12.41
C LYS A 46 4.01 -0.37 13.12
N LYS A 47 3.13 0.63 13.27
CA LYS A 47 1.81 0.43 13.86
C LYS A 47 0.94 -0.45 12.97
N LEU A 48 0.97 -0.20 11.67
CA LEU A 48 0.27 -0.99 10.67
C LEU A 48 0.66 -2.48 10.75
N PHE A 49 1.95 -2.81 10.82
CA PHE A 49 2.40 -4.20 11.01
C PHE A 49 1.94 -4.84 12.32
N ARG A 50 1.65 -4.05 13.36
CA ARG A 50 1.10 -4.56 14.62
C ARG A 50 -0.42 -4.73 14.58
N THR A 51 -1.11 -3.94 13.76
CA THR A 51 -2.56 -4.02 13.59
C THR A 51 -2.96 -5.10 12.60
N LEU A 52 -2.17 -5.29 11.54
CA LEU A 52 -2.42 -6.32 10.53
C LEU A 52 -2.40 -7.72 11.15
N SER A 53 -3.43 -8.49 10.84
CA SER A 53 -3.56 -9.89 11.23
C SER A 53 -3.86 -10.77 10.01
N ALA A 54 -3.75 -12.09 10.18
CA ALA A 54 -4.07 -13.05 9.14
C ALA A 54 -5.53 -12.85 8.66
N GLY A 55 -5.74 -12.71 7.36
CA GLY A 55 -7.03 -12.41 6.74
C GLY A 55 -7.28 -10.93 6.46
N ASP A 56 -6.43 -10.02 6.95
CA ASP A 56 -6.53 -8.60 6.63
C ASP A 56 -5.94 -8.27 5.25
N THR A 57 -6.27 -7.09 4.74
CA THR A 57 -5.77 -6.57 3.46
C THR A 57 -5.10 -5.23 3.68
N LEU A 58 -3.79 -5.20 3.45
CA LEU A 58 -3.00 -4.00 3.43
C LEU A 58 -3.18 -3.30 2.08
N VAL A 59 -3.82 -2.14 2.08
CA VAL A 59 -4.00 -1.27 0.92
C VAL A 59 -2.96 -0.16 0.98
N VAL A 60 -2.17 0.03 -0.07
CA VAL A 60 -1.20 1.13 -0.14
C VAL A 60 -1.39 1.97 -1.39
N TRP A 61 -1.05 3.25 -1.32
CA TRP A 61 -1.10 4.12 -2.49
C TRP A 61 -0.09 3.66 -3.56
N THR A 62 1.20 3.60 -3.21
CA THR A 62 2.26 3.16 -4.14
C THR A 62 3.30 2.30 -3.43
N LEU A 63 3.83 1.32 -4.17
CA LEU A 63 4.82 0.34 -3.75
C LEU A 63 6.17 0.97 -3.42
N GLU A 64 6.52 2.05 -4.11
CA GLU A 64 7.79 2.75 -3.93
C GLU A 64 7.97 3.32 -2.50
N LYS A 65 6.87 3.53 -1.77
CA LYS A 65 6.93 4.04 -0.39
C LYS A 65 7.19 2.95 0.65
N LEU A 66 7.01 1.68 0.29
CA LEU A 66 7.21 0.52 1.16
C LEU A 66 8.66 0.01 1.09
N GLY A 67 9.18 -0.21 -0.11
CA GLY A 67 10.52 -0.74 -0.35
C GLY A 67 11.45 0.29 -0.98
N ARG A 68 12.69 0.39 -0.48
CA ARG A 68 13.75 1.17 -1.16
C ARG A 68 14.26 0.49 -2.44
N SER A 69 13.84 -0.74 -2.71
CA SER A 69 14.26 -1.54 -3.87
C SER A 69 13.23 -2.64 -4.15
N MET A 70 13.16 -3.07 -5.41
CA MET A 70 12.24 -4.12 -5.87
C MET A 70 12.41 -5.44 -5.09
N ARG A 71 13.66 -5.84 -4.77
CA ARG A 71 13.90 -7.02 -3.91
C ARG A 71 13.29 -6.88 -2.52
N HIS A 72 13.39 -5.70 -1.91
CA HIS A 72 12.82 -5.44 -0.59
C HIS A 72 11.29 -5.51 -0.62
N LEU A 73 10.70 -5.11 -1.75
CA LEU A 73 9.27 -5.19 -1.96
C LEU A 73 8.78 -6.65 -2.07
N VAL A 74 9.48 -7.48 -2.86
CA VAL A 74 9.16 -8.91 -2.99
C VAL A 74 9.19 -9.59 -1.62
N VAL A 75 10.27 -9.39 -0.86
CA VAL A 75 10.39 -9.96 0.49
C VAL A 75 9.26 -9.50 1.41
N LEU A 76 8.87 -8.22 1.36
CA LEU A 76 7.75 -7.70 2.13
C LEU A 76 6.42 -8.34 1.77
N VAL A 77 6.14 -8.49 0.47
CA VAL A 77 4.92 -9.12 -0.02
C VAL A 77 4.88 -10.60 0.35
N GLU A 78 6.01 -11.29 0.27
CA GLU A 78 6.13 -12.68 0.71
C GLU A 78 5.90 -12.81 2.22
N GLU A 79 6.53 -11.98 3.05
CA GLU A 79 6.29 -11.99 4.50
C GLU A 79 4.82 -11.73 4.86
N LEU A 80 4.15 -10.81 4.16
CA LEU A 80 2.73 -10.55 4.35
C LEU A 80 1.90 -11.78 3.97
N ARG A 81 2.20 -12.38 2.82
CA ARG A 81 1.55 -13.62 2.35
C ARG A 81 1.75 -14.77 3.33
N GLU A 82 2.96 -14.98 3.84
CA GLU A 82 3.27 -16.03 4.82
C GLU A 82 2.50 -15.84 6.13
N ARG A 83 2.24 -14.59 6.51
CA ARG A 83 1.37 -14.24 7.64
C ARG A 83 -0.12 -14.34 7.32
N GLY A 84 -0.50 -14.71 6.10
CA GLY A 84 -1.89 -14.75 5.64
C GLY A 84 -2.51 -13.36 5.44
N ILE A 85 -1.70 -12.32 5.30
CA ILE A 85 -2.13 -10.94 5.07
C ILE A 85 -2.13 -10.69 3.56
N ASN A 86 -3.22 -10.15 3.06
CA ASN A 86 -3.35 -9.75 1.67
C ASN A 86 -2.72 -8.38 1.45
N PHE A 87 -2.17 -8.14 0.26
CA PHE A 87 -1.56 -6.88 -0.10
C PHE A 87 -2.19 -6.34 -1.38
N ARG A 88 -2.52 -5.05 -1.40
CA ARG A 88 -3.13 -4.35 -2.53
C ARG A 88 -2.51 -2.97 -2.73
N SER A 89 -2.15 -2.63 -3.96
CA SER A 89 -1.69 -1.29 -4.34
C SER A 89 -2.71 -0.60 -5.23
N LEU A 90 -2.98 0.68 -4.95
CA LEU A 90 -3.94 1.49 -5.71
C LEU A 90 -3.32 2.05 -7.00
N SER A 91 -2.07 2.51 -6.94
CA SER A 91 -1.39 3.11 -8.10
C SER A 91 -0.90 2.08 -9.11
N ASP A 92 -0.48 0.90 -8.64
CA ASP A 92 0.09 -0.15 -9.50
C ASP A 92 -0.94 -1.22 -9.85
N PHE A 93 -2.16 -1.12 -9.29
CA PHE A 93 -3.24 -2.11 -9.43
C PHE A 93 -2.80 -3.55 -9.15
N ILE A 94 -1.82 -3.73 -8.25
CA ILE A 94 -1.36 -5.06 -7.82
C ILE A 94 -2.23 -5.51 -6.66
N ASP A 95 -2.78 -6.71 -6.78
CA ASP A 95 -3.49 -7.40 -5.70
C ASP A 95 -2.87 -8.79 -5.52
N THR A 96 -2.43 -9.10 -4.31
CA THR A 96 -1.84 -10.40 -3.97
C THR A 96 -2.81 -11.27 -3.19
N SER A 97 -4.06 -10.82 -2.98
CA SER A 97 -5.12 -11.61 -2.36
C SER A 97 -5.58 -12.71 -3.31
N ARG A 98 -5.68 -12.38 -4.61
CA ARG A 98 -5.69 -13.39 -5.65
C ARG A 98 -4.28 -13.96 -5.76
N GLY A 99 -4.10 -15.20 -5.31
CA GLY A 99 -2.85 -15.97 -5.43
C GLY A 99 -2.39 -16.24 -6.87
N ASP A 100 -2.86 -15.48 -7.85
CA ASP A 100 -2.47 -15.57 -9.25
C ASP A 100 -1.45 -14.46 -9.50
N GLY A 101 -0.19 -14.83 -9.74
CA GLY A 101 0.89 -13.93 -10.11
C GLY A 101 0.70 -13.28 -11.50
N SER A 102 -0.53 -13.06 -11.93
CA SER A 102 -0.86 -12.35 -13.15
C SER A 102 -0.71 -10.86 -12.90
N ILE A 103 0.43 -10.34 -13.34
CA ILE A 103 0.56 -8.93 -13.69
C ILE A 103 -0.49 -8.66 -14.76
N ALA A 104 -1.66 -8.15 -14.36
CA ALA A 104 -2.68 -7.67 -15.27
C ALA A 104 -2.15 -6.38 -15.88
N VAL A 105 -1.35 -6.51 -16.94
CA VAL A 105 -1.09 -5.39 -17.84
C VAL A 105 -2.45 -4.86 -18.30
N PRO A 106 -2.69 -3.54 -18.26
CA PRO A 106 -3.92 -3.00 -18.84
C PRO A 106 -3.85 -3.26 -20.35
N THR A 107 -4.46 -4.34 -20.81
CA THR A 107 -4.87 -4.48 -22.20
C THR A 107 -5.85 -3.34 -22.43
N ARG A 108 -5.31 -2.25 -22.97
CA ARG A 108 -6.07 -1.09 -23.43
C ARG A 108 -7.00 -1.60 -24.52
N SER A 109 -8.20 -2.03 -24.12
CA SER A 109 -9.29 -2.31 -25.03
C SER A 109 -9.51 -1.07 -25.87
N MET A 110 -9.32 -1.23 -27.17
CA MET A 110 -9.76 -0.28 -28.18
C MET A 110 -11.23 0.06 -27.93
N GLN A 111 -11.48 1.29 -27.48
CA GLN A 111 -12.62 2.11 -27.86
C GLN A 111 -12.02 3.18 -28.78
N SER A 112 -12.47 3.45 -30.00
CA SER A 112 -13.65 3.04 -30.77
C SER A 112 -13.30 3.07 -32.26
#